data_AF-A0A353B5Z8-F1
#
_entry.id   AF-A0A353B5Z8-F1
#
_cell.length_a   1.000
_cell.length_b   1.000
_cell.length_c   1.000
_cell.angle_alpha   90.00
_cell.angle_beta   90.00
_cell.angle_gamma   90.00
#
_symmetry.space_group_name_H-M   'P 1'
#
loop_
_entity.id
_entity.type
_entity.pdbx_description
1 polymer ?
#
loop_
_entity_poly.entity_id
_entity_poly.type
_entity_poly.pdbx_seq_one_letter_code
_entity_poly.pdbx_strand_id
1 'polypeptide(L)'
;MKQWIVNSAFLICLWGNHFAVAQDVVIKEGSYEGRPQYVVTTPTASWWFDRAGGGFSRLIDDEGRDWISFHKEPLSKFPDSAAAGYRGLPNCVFVGPDKGAGHPGFDRCESKLVGANQIVTMSKSGDWQWRWTFYPSFAEFEMLKAGKDPWWFLYEGPVGGRYAPKVSYWATDTESAPQRTIPDNSSQRFGLWQTFYAGADGCSNAIVVHQVQRDQLQDTVWYLGSSDRGAASSENGMIVFGFGRGKGTKPLLTGKGQQFRVALIDIPPDQPPTPKQIQAVARSFDPTKE
;
A
#
# COMPACT_ATOMS: atom_id res chain seq x y z
N MET A 1 -34.55 -57.02 14.57
CA MET A 1 -33.62 -55.87 14.42
C MET A 1 -34.06 -55.07 13.21
N LYS A 2 -34.71 -53.91 13.41
CA LYS A 2 -35.17 -53.02 12.34
C LYS A 2 -34.18 -51.86 12.24
N GLN A 3 -33.60 -51.67 11.06
CA GLN A 3 -32.59 -50.68 10.75
C GLN A 3 -33.28 -49.40 10.25
N TRP A 4 -33.05 -48.27 10.91
CA TRP A 4 -33.55 -46.96 10.50
C TRP A 4 -32.49 -46.26 9.65
N ILE A 5 -32.85 -45.93 8.41
CA ILE A 5 -32.09 -45.05 7.52
C ILE A 5 -32.60 -43.63 7.78
N VAL A 6 -31.72 -42.74 8.22
CA VAL A 6 -32.02 -41.30 8.32
C VAL A 6 -31.41 -40.61 7.11
N ASN A 7 -32.28 -40.22 6.17
CA ASN A 7 -31.93 -39.31 5.07
C ASN A 7 -32.06 -37.87 5.58
N SER A 8 -30.93 -37.16 5.71
CA SER A 8 -30.92 -35.72 5.94
C SER A 8 -30.75 -35.01 4.60
N ALA A 9 -31.84 -34.50 4.05
CA ALA A 9 -31.83 -33.59 2.90
C ALA A 9 -31.44 -32.18 3.39
N PHE A 10 -30.32 -31.66 2.91
CA PHE A 10 -29.94 -30.25 3.09
C PHE A 10 -30.75 -29.38 2.11
N LEU A 11 -31.65 -28.57 2.64
CA LEU A 11 -32.34 -27.52 1.89
C LEU A 11 -31.41 -26.30 1.80
N ILE A 12 -30.90 -25.99 0.61
CA ILE A 12 -30.19 -24.73 0.35
C ILE A 12 -31.25 -23.69 -0.02
N CYS A 13 -31.59 -22.82 0.94
CA CYS A 13 -32.38 -21.62 0.66
C CYS A 13 -31.52 -20.59 -0.07
N LEU A 14 -31.73 -20.44 -1.38
CA LEU A 14 -31.23 -19.32 -2.16
C LEU A 14 -32.08 -18.08 -1.87
N TRP A 15 -31.62 -17.22 -0.96
CA TRP A 15 -32.13 -15.86 -0.84
C TRP A 15 -31.35 -14.96 -1.78
N GLY A 16 -32.00 -14.56 -2.88
CA GLY A 16 -31.52 -13.50 -3.73
C GLY A 16 -31.68 -12.17 -3.03
N ASN A 17 -30.61 -11.67 -2.43
CA ASN A 17 -30.52 -10.27 -2.06
C ASN A 17 -30.05 -9.48 -3.28
N HIS A 18 -30.97 -8.72 -3.89
CA HIS A 18 -30.61 -7.56 -4.68
C HIS A 18 -29.97 -6.54 -3.74
N PHE A 19 -28.65 -6.58 -3.61
CA PHE A 19 -27.91 -5.49 -2.98
C PHE A 19 -27.96 -4.29 -3.94
N ALA A 20 -28.54 -3.19 -3.45
CA ALA A 20 -28.38 -1.89 -4.07
C ALA A 20 -26.88 -1.60 -4.19
N VAL A 21 -26.42 -1.26 -5.39
CA VAL A 21 -25.03 -0.93 -5.68
C VAL A 21 -24.74 0.40 -4.98
N ALA A 22 -24.10 0.34 -3.82
CA ALA A 22 -23.67 1.52 -3.10
C ALA A 22 -22.46 2.10 -3.84
N GLN A 23 -22.62 3.31 -4.39
CA GLN A 23 -21.56 3.99 -5.11
C GLN A 23 -20.64 4.64 -4.07
N ASP A 24 -19.66 3.88 -3.59
CA ASP A 24 -19.03 4.14 -2.28
C ASP A 24 -17.68 4.89 -2.31
N VAL A 25 -17.34 5.55 -3.41
CA VAL A 25 -16.12 6.38 -3.47
C VAL A 25 -16.49 7.85 -3.42
N VAL A 26 -16.01 8.55 -2.40
CA VAL A 26 -16.22 10.00 -2.25
C VAL A 26 -14.88 10.70 -2.12
N ILE A 27 -14.63 11.70 -2.96
CA ILE A 27 -13.43 12.54 -2.89
C ILE A 27 -13.79 13.95 -2.46
N LYS A 28 -13.13 14.44 -1.40
CA LYS A 28 -13.26 15.81 -0.88
C LYS A 28 -11.90 16.46 -0.75
N GLU A 29 -11.88 17.78 -0.65
CA GLU A 29 -10.68 18.50 -0.25
C GLU A 29 -10.50 18.46 1.27
N GLY A 30 -9.25 18.38 1.71
CA GLY A 30 -8.88 18.43 3.13
C GLY A 30 -7.49 19.03 3.32
N SER A 31 -7.01 19.00 4.55
CA SER A 31 -5.65 19.45 4.89
C SER A 31 -5.05 18.54 5.95
N TYR A 32 -3.77 18.21 5.78
CA TYR A 32 -2.98 17.45 6.76
C TYR A 32 -1.54 17.96 6.72
N GLU A 33 -0.90 18.09 7.89
CA GLU A 33 0.45 18.67 8.01
C GLU A 33 0.58 20.07 7.36
N GLY A 34 -0.51 20.85 7.35
CA GLY A 34 -0.58 22.17 6.73
C GLY A 34 -0.58 22.15 5.19
N ARG A 35 -0.86 21.00 4.57
CA ARG A 35 -0.80 20.81 3.11
C ARG A 35 -2.16 20.41 2.55
N PRO A 36 -2.60 21.00 1.42
CA PRO A 36 -3.85 20.59 0.76
C PRO A 36 -3.84 19.11 0.34
N GLN A 37 -4.91 18.40 0.67
CA GLN A 37 -5.08 16.98 0.37
C GLN A 37 -6.35 16.76 -0.47
N TYR A 38 -6.35 15.68 -1.25
CA TYR A 38 -7.60 14.99 -1.60
C TYR A 38 -7.84 13.88 -0.57
N VAL A 39 -8.99 13.90 0.09
CA VAL A 39 -9.42 12.87 1.02
C VAL A 39 -10.42 11.98 0.30
N VAL A 40 -10.02 10.74 0.04
CA VAL A 40 -10.84 9.73 -0.61
C VAL A 40 -11.38 8.79 0.46
N THR A 41 -12.69 8.71 0.60
CA THR A 41 -13.36 7.73 1.44
C THR A 41 -13.89 6.60 0.56
N THR A 42 -13.54 5.36 0.91
CA THR A 42 -14.09 4.11 0.39
C THR A 42 -14.74 3.34 1.56
N PRO A 43 -15.50 2.26 1.32
CA PRO A 43 -16.00 1.39 2.39
C PRO A 43 -14.90 0.84 3.30
N THR A 44 -13.72 0.59 2.74
CA THR A 44 -12.62 -0.09 3.43
C THR A 44 -11.60 0.85 4.06
N ALA A 45 -11.52 2.11 3.60
CA ALA A 45 -10.45 3.02 4.05
C ALA A 45 -10.72 4.50 3.76
N SER A 46 -9.97 5.36 4.46
CA SER A 46 -9.78 6.77 4.08
C SER A 46 -8.34 7.05 3.64
N TRP A 47 -8.18 7.51 2.40
CA TRP A 47 -6.90 7.82 1.77
C TRP A 47 -6.67 9.33 1.76
N TRP A 48 -5.52 9.80 2.24
CA TRP A 48 -5.18 11.23 2.27
C TRP A 48 -4.03 11.51 1.31
N PHE A 49 -4.36 12.08 0.16
CA PHE A 49 -3.46 12.29 -0.96
C PHE A 49 -2.90 13.72 -0.98
N ASP A 50 -1.58 13.87 -0.80
CA ASP A 50 -0.90 15.17 -0.85
C ASP A 50 -0.85 15.66 -2.30
N ARG A 51 -1.57 16.74 -2.58
CA ARG A 51 -1.72 17.27 -3.94
C ARG A 51 -0.40 17.75 -4.54
N ALA A 52 0.50 18.27 -3.72
CA ALA A 52 1.78 18.82 -4.16
C ALA A 52 2.91 17.77 -4.16
N GLY A 53 2.79 16.72 -3.34
CA GLY A 53 3.71 15.58 -3.34
C GLY A 53 3.38 14.54 -4.41
N GLY A 54 2.08 14.31 -4.62
CA GLY A 54 1.57 13.31 -5.55
C GLY A 54 1.51 11.89 -4.98
N GLY A 55 1.47 11.76 -3.66
CA GLY A 55 1.34 10.50 -2.93
C GLY A 55 0.52 10.66 -1.65
N PHE A 56 0.15 9.54 -1.05
CA PHE A 56 -0.61 9.45 0.17
C PHE A 56 0.26 9.69 1.41
N SER A 57 -0.21 10.58 2.26
CA SER A 57 0.33 10.85 3.59
C SER A 57 -0.33 9.98 4.67
N ARG A 58 -1.56 9.51 4.43
CA ARG A 58 -2.32 8.68 5.35
C ARG A 58 -3.14 7.62 4.61
N LEU A 59 -3.27 6.46 5.23
CA LEU A 59 -4.18 5.40 4.84
C LEU A 59 -4.83 4.87 6.12
N ILE A 60 -6.07 5.25 6.36
CA ILE A 60 -6.75 5.02 7.64
C ILE A 60 -7.77 3.89 7.45
N ASP A 61 -7.67 2.85 8.29
CA ASP A 61 -8.66 1.77 8.32
C ASP A 61 -9.96 2.15 9.05
N ASP A 62 -10.91 1.23 9.08
CA ASP A 62 -12.21 1.39 9.75
C ASP A 62 -12.09 1.50 11.28
N GLU A 63 -11.01 0.99 11.85
CA GLU A 63 -10.65 1.14 13.27
C GLU A 63 -9.86 2.43 13.58
N GLY A 64 -9.60 3.28 12.57
CA GLY A 64 -8.93 4.57 12.73
C GLY A 64 -7.39 4.50 12.79
N ARG A 65 -6.79 3.34 12.49
CA ARG A 65 -5.33 3.15 12.47
C ARG A 65 -4.77 3.67 11.15
N ASP A 66 -3.70 4.46 11.23
CA ASP A 66 -3.07 5.07 10.04
C ASP A 66 -1.84 4.28 9.57
N TRP A 67 -2.02 3.50 8.50
CA TRP A 67 -1.04 2.58 7.94
C TRP A 67 0.13 3.28 7.22
N ILE A 68 0.11 4.60 7.07
CA ILE A 68 1.22 5.39 6.54
C ILE A 68 1.76 6.33 7.61
N SER A 69 0.88 7.10 8.28
CA SER A 69 1.25 8.00 9.39
C SER A 69 2.43 8.91 9.06
N PHE A 70 2.41 9.55 7.89
CA PHE A 70 3.41 10.54 7.51
C PHE A 70 3.36 11.76 8.45
N HIS A 71 4.53 12.30 8.75
CA HIS A 71 4.69 13.62 9.37
C HIS A 71 5.78 14.38 8.63
N LYS A 72 5.58 15.69 8.42
CA LYS A 72 6.52 16.46 7.61
C LYS A 72 7.88 16.61 8.27
N GLU A 73 7.92 16.70 9.60
CA GLU A 73 9.15 17.00 10.32
C GLU A 73 9.62 15.82 11.19
N PRO A 74 10.88 15.36 11.06
CA PRO A 74 11.84 15.74 10.00
C PRO A 74 11.50 15.10 8.65
N LEU A 75 11.66 15.85 7.55
CA LEU A 75 11.31 15.36 6.21
C LEU A 75 12.34 14.35 5.67
N SER A 76 13.63 14.62 5.89
CA SER A 76 14.70 13.80 5.32
C SER A 76 15.97 13.82 6.18
N LYS A 77 15.86 13.26 7.38
CA LYS A 77 16.97 13.08 8.34
C LYS A 77 17.03 11.62 8.77
N PHE A 78 18.11 10.93 8.43
CA PHE A 78 18.32 9.55 8.86
C PHE A 78 18.87 9.52 10.31
N PRO A 79 18.42 8.59 11.17
CA PRO A 79 17.29 7.67 10.98
C PRO A 79 15.93 8.27 11.34
N ASP A 80 15.87 9.44 11.99
CA ASP A 80 14.68 10.07 12.58
C ASP A 80 13.44 10.05 11.65
N SER A 81 13.61 10.34 10.37
CA SER A 81 12.53 10.41 9.38
C SER A 81 11.84 9.08 9.10
N ALA A 82 12.37 7.94 9.56
CA ALA A 82 11.67 6.65 9.52
C ALA A 82 10.36 6.66 10.35
N ALA A 83 10.26 7.55 11.34
CA ALA A 83 9.04 7.79 12.11
C ALA A 83 8.20 8.95 11.56
N ALA A 84 8.63 9.60 10.47
CA ALA A 84 8.05 10.84 9.97
C ALA A 84 8.17 10.92 8.44
N GLY A 85 9.08 11.75 7.93
CA GLY A 85 9.11 12.20 6.54
C GLY A 85 9.51 11.17 5.48
N TYR A 86 9.96 9.97 5.86
CA TYR A 86 10.19 8.88 4.92
C TYR A 86 8.95 8.01 4.67
N ARG A 87 7.86 8.22 5.41
CA ARG A 87 6.63 7.45 5.24
C ARG A 87 5.81 7.98 4.07
N GLY A 88 5.19 7.09 3.30
CA GLY A 88 4.40 7.47 2.14
C GLY A 88 3.97 6.29 1.27
N LEU A 89 3.03 6.59 0.37
CA LEU A 89 2.61 5.67 -0.69
C LEU A 89 2.11 6.45 -1.93
N PRO A 90 2.68 6.28 -3.13
CA PRO A 90 3.96 5.67 -3.34
C PRO A 90 5.09 6.61 -2.88
N ASN A 91 6.31 6.19 -3.12
CA ASN A 91 7.47 7.04 -3.31
C ASN A 91 7.97 6.68 -4.70
N CYS A 92 7.89 7.56 -5.71
CA CYS A 92 8.17 7.14 -7.10
C CYS A 92 9.56 7.55 -7.59
N VAL A 93 9.83 8.86 -7.59
CA VAL A 93 11.02 9.43 -8.25
C VAL A 93 12.08 9.74 -7.21
N PHE A 94 13.18 8.98 -7.22
CA PHE A 94 14.26 9.11 -6.23
C PHE A 94 15.49 9.85 -6.74
N VAL A 95 15.68 9.91 -8.06
CA VAL A 95 16.84 10.52 -8.71
C VAL A 95 16.38 11.59 -9.70
N GLY A 96 17.32 12.45 -10.11
CA GLY A 96 17.04 13.49 -11.09
C GLY A 96 16.34 14.73 -10.53
N PRO A 97 15.93 15.66 -11.41
CA PRO A 97 15.38 16.97 -11.02
C PRO A 97 14.03 16.88 -10.30
N ASP A 98 13.26 15.81 -10.57
CA ASP A 98 11.95 15.56 -9.97
C ASP A 98 12.02 14.69 -8.71
N LYS A 99 13.20 14.52 -8.10
CA LYS A 99 13.35 13.76 -6.86
C LYS A 99 12.33 14.22 -5.80
N GLY A 100 11.58 13.24 -5.29
CA GLY A 100 10.46 13.41 -4.35
C GLY A 100 9.09 13.39 -5.02
N ALA A 101 8.99 13.42 -6.35
CA ALA A 101 7.72 13.28 -7.04
C ALA A 101 7.09 11.91 -6.75
N GLY A 102 5.83 11.92 -6.35
CA GLY A 102 5.09 10.75 -5.90
C GLY A 102 5.14 10.52 -4.39
N HIS A 103 5.98 11.23 -3.63
CA HIS A 103 6.09 11.10 -2.17
C HIS A 103 5.41 12.30 -1.47
N PRO A 104 4.65 12.11 -0.36
CA PRO A 104 4.07 13.22 0.40
C PRO A 104 5.14 14.17 0.99
N GLY A 105 4.79 15.43 1.24
CA GLY A 105 5.67 16.42 1.85
C GLY A 105 6.57 17.20 0.90
N PHE A 106 6.76 16.72 -0.34
CA PHE A 106 7.50 17.43 -1.38
C PHE A 106 6.60 18.31 -2.23
N ASP A 107 7.13 19.41 -2.78
CA ASP A 107 6.38 20.32 -3.67
C ASP A 107 6.77 20.10 -5.15
N ARG A 108 6.66 18.86 -5.61
CA ARG A 108 7.16 18.41 -6.92
C ARG A 108 6.09 18.22 -7.98
N CYS A 109 4.82 18.21 -7.58
CA CYS A 109 3.73 17.81 -8.44
C CYS A 109 2.57 18.81 -8.42
N GLU A 110 1.71 18.66 -9.41
CA GLU A 110 0.38 19.24 -9.46
C GLU A 110 -0.62 18.10 -9.67
N SER A 111 -1.65 18.05 -8.83
CA SER A 111 -2.65 16.99 -8.84
C SER A 111 -4.05 17.55 -9.01
N LYS A 112 -4.86 16.89 -9.82
CA LYS A 112 -6.22 17.29 -10.13
C LYS A 112 -7.17 16.10 -10.15
N LEU A 113 -8.42 16.36 -9.80
CA LEU A 113 -9.52 15.42 -10.06
C LEU A 113 -9.83 15.43 -11.55
N VAL A 114 -9.94 14.25 -12.14
CA VAL A 114 -10.33 14.07 -13.56
C VAL A 114 -11.60 13.24 -13.73
N GLY A 115 -12.21 12.83 -12.62
CA GLY A 115 -13.44 12.06 -12.54
C GLY A 115 -13.89 11.96 -11.09
N ALA A 116 -15.02 11.30 -10.85
CA ALA A 116 -15.58 11.14 -9.49
C ALA A 116 -14.67 10.31 -8.56
N ASN A 117 -13.88 9.39 -9.14
CA ASN A 117 -13.02 8.46 -8.43
C ASN A 117 -11.58 8.46 -8.95
N GLN A 118 -11.12 9.57 -9.55
CA GLN A 118 -9.81 9.63 -10.21
C GLN A 118 -9.02 10.89 -9.89
N ILE A 119 -7.77 10.70 -9.48
CA ILE A 119 -6.76 11.74 -9.30
C ILE A 119 -5.68 11.52 -10.36
N VAL A 120 -5.39 12.53 -11.17
CA VAL A 120 -4.22 12.56 -12.05
C VAL A 120 -3.21 13.54 -11.49
N THR A 121 -1.96 13.09 -11.44
CA THR A 121 -0.83 13.88 -10.96
C THR A 121 0.21 13.99 -12.06
N MET A 122 0.78 15.18 -12.19
CA MET A 122 1.88 15.46 -13.09
C MET A 122 3.02 16.12 -12.31
N SER A 123 4.27 15.76 -12.58
CA SER A 123 5.41 16.50 -12.04
C SER A 123 5.41 17.93 -12.60
N LYS A 124 5.97 18.89 -11.86
CA LYS A 124 6.08 20.28 -12.31
C LYS A 124 6.95 20.44 -13.56
N SER A 125 7.88 19.52 -13.81
CA SER A 125 8.63 19.42 -15.07
C SER A 125 7.77 18.97 -16.25
N GLY A 126 6.64 18.30 -15.99
CA GLY A 126 5.82 17.62 -16.99
C GLY A 126 6.35 16.26 -17.43
N ASP A 127 7.50 15.79 -16.93
CA ASP A 127 8.14 14.54 -17.36
C ASP A 127 7.45 13.29 -16.81
N TRP A 128 6.78 13.40 -15.67
CA TRP A 128 6.12 12.30 -14.99
C TRP A 128 4.62 12.54 -14.89
N GLN A 129 3.83 11.49 -15.08
CA GLN A 129 2.39 11.52 -14.89
C GLN A 129 1.87 10.16 -14.46
N TRP A 130 0.99 10.14 -13.46
CA TRP A 130 0.29 8.93 -13.05
C TRP A 130 -1.15 9.23 -12.68
N ARG A 131 -1.94 8.17 -12.60
CA ARG A 131 -3.34 8.22 -12.17
C ARG A 131 -3.56 7.26 -11.01
N TRP A 132 -4.29 7.72 -10.01
CA TRP A 132 -4.98 6.88 -9.06
C TRP A 132 -6.44 6.76 -9.45
N THR A 133 -6.96 5.54 -9.55
CA THR A 133 -8.39 5.24 -9.70
C THR A 133 -8.84 4.47 -8.47
N PHE A 134 -9.91 4.93 -7.84
CA PHE A 134 -10.41 4.34 -6.60
C PHE A 134 -11.66 3.51 -6.87
N TYR A 135 -11.69 2.32 -6.27
CA TYR A 135 -12.81 1.40 -6.25
C TYR A 135 -13.24 1.20 -4.79
N PRO A 136 -14.43 0.66 -4.52
CA PRO A 136 -14.87 0.38 -3.15
C PRO A 136 -13.86 -0.44 -2.34
N SER A 137 -13.27 -1.48 -2.94
CA SER A 137 -12.40 -2.42 -2.22
C SER A 137 -10.88 -2.19 -2.41
N PHE A 138 -10.44 -1.39 -3.39
CA PHE A 138 -9.03 -1.13 -3.65
C PHE A 138 -8.78 0.19 -4.39
N ALA A 139 -7.52 0.63 -4.44
CA ALA A 139 -7.05 1.72 -5.28
C ALA A 139 -6.04 1.21 -6.31
N GLU A 140 -6.12 1.70 -7.55
CA GLU A 140 -5.21 1.35 -8.64
C GLU A 140 -4.38 2.56 -9.05
N PHE A 141 -3.06 2.39 -9.01
CA PHE A 141 -2.08 3.30 -9.59
C PHE A 141 -1.76 2.87 -11.02
N GLU A 142 -1.66 3.82 -11.95
CA GLU A 142 -1.09 3.61 -13.28
C GLU A 142 -0.06 4.69 -13.60
N MET A 143 1.15 4.29 -14.00
CA MET A 143 2.15 5.20 -14.55
C MET A 143 1.78 5.56 -16.00
N LEU A 144 1.29 6.78 -16.24
CA LEU A 144 0.85 7.23 -17.57
C LEU A 144 2.01 7.76 -18.42
N LYS A 145 2.97 8.43 -17.77
CA LYS A 145 4.19 8.96 -18.38
C LYS A 145 5.33 8.82 -17.38
N ALA A 146 6.45 8.26 -17.81
CA ALA A 146 7.67 8.22 -17.02
C ALA A 146 8.76 9.05 -17.70
N GLY A 147 9.56 9.73 -16.88
CA GLY A 147 10.76 10.41 -17.33
C GLY A 147 11.83 9.42 -17.80
N LYS A 148 13.01 9.94 -18.13
CA LYS A 148 14.16 9.12 -18.57
C LYS A 148 14.79 8.29 -17.46
N ASP A 149 14.62 8.73 -16.21
CA ASP A 149 15.25 8.11 -15.06
C ASP A 149 14.45 6.87 -14.60
N PRO A 150 15.09 5.87 -13.99
CA PRO A 150 14.37 4.77 -13.38
C PRO A 150 13.63 5.22 -12.11
N TRP A 151 12.55 4.52 -11.78
CA TRP A 151 11.68 4.77 -10.63
C TRP A 151 11.37 3.46 -9.87
N TRP A 152 10.62 3.56 -8.79
CA TRP A 152 10.14 2.42 -8.01
C TRP A 152 8.73 2.70 -7.47
N PHE A 153 8.06 1.70 -6.90
CA PHE A 153 6.81 1.89 -6.18
C PHE A 153 6.99 1.41 -4.75
N LEU A 154 7.05 2.34 -3.78
CA LEU A 154 7.26 2.00 -2.36
C LEU A 154 6.00 2.14 -1.53
N TYR A 155 5.83 1.24 -0.58
CA TYR A 155 5.00 1.42 0.61
C TYR A 155 5.93 1.60 1.81
N GLU A 156 5.80 2.73 2.50
CA GLU A 156 6.62 3.10 3.64
C GLU A 156 5.70 3.54 4.79
N GLY A 157 5.51 2.69 5.80
CA GLY A 157 4.56 2.99 6.88
C GLY A 157 4.60 2.03 8.08
N PRO A 158 3.91 2.38 9.18
CA PRO A 158 3.71 1.49 10.31
C PRO A 158 2.53 0.54 10.05
N VAL A 159 2.83 -0.75 9.90
CA VAL A 159 1.82 -1.81 9.73
C VAL A 159 0.85 -1.81 10.92
N GLY A 160 -0.46 -1.78 10.66
CA GLY A 160 -1.48 -1.69 11.72
C GLY A 160 -1.48 -0.35 12.48
N GLY A 161 -0.94 0.71 11.87
CA GLY A 161 -0.92 2.07 12.43
C GLY A 161 0.06 2.32 13.57
N ARG A 162 0.89 1.34 13.94
CA ARG A 162 1.97 1.52 14.93
C ARG A 162 3.19 0.69 14.54
N TYR A 163 4.38 1.28 14.74
CA TYR A 163 5.61 0.51 14.60
C TYR A 163 5.76 -0.52 15.73
N ALA A 164 5.47 -1.78 15.42
CA ALA A 164 5.55 -2.88 16.38
C ALA A 164 6.07 -4.17 15.70
N PRO A 165 7.31 -4.16 15.17
CA PRO A 165 7.80 -5.23 14.28
C PRO A 165 7.81 -6.63 14.90
N LYS A 166 7.79 -6.75 16.23
CA LYS A 166 7.74 -8.02 16.96
C LYS A 166 6.38 -8.73 16.89
N VAL A 167 5.30 -7.98 16.63
CA VAL A 167 3.93 -8.49 16.47
C VAL A 167 3.40 -8.25 15.06
N SER A 168 4.22 -7.72 14.17
CA SER A 168 3.92 -7.58 12.75
C SER A 168 4.35 -8.83 11.99
N TYR A 169 3.70 -9.07 10.86
CA TYR A 169 4.09 -10.06 9.88
C TYR A 169 4.01 -9.48 8.47
N TRP A 170 4.75 -10.10 7.55
CA TRP A 170 4.72 -9.76 6.13
C TRP A 170 4.89 -11.03 5.30
N ALA A 171 4.42 -11.03 4.06
CA ALA A 171 4.79 -12.06 3.10
C ALA A 171 4.56 -11.57 1.68
N THR A 172 5.00 -12.39 0.72
CA THR A 172 4.89 -12.16 -0.71
C THR A 172 4.16 -13.32 -1.38
N ASP A 173 4.05 -13.31 -2.71
CA ASP A 173 3.48 -14.42 -3.46
C ASP A 173 4.38 -15.68 -3.50
N THR A 174 5.61 -15.60 -2.96
CA THR A 174 6.59 -16.68 -3.05
C THR A 174 6.77 -17.49 -1.76
N GLU A 175 6.30 -17.00 -0.62
CA GLU A 175 6.37 -17.73 0.65
C GLU A 175 5.18 -18.70 0.83
N SER A 176 5.39 -19.74 1.63
CA SER A 176 4.33 -20.66 2.06
C SER A 176 3.55 -20.18 3.29
N ALA A 177 4.13 -19.26 4.06
CA ALA A 177 3.56 -18.72 5.29
C ALA A 177 4.00 -17.26 5.52
N PRO A 178 3.22 -16.46 6.28
CA PRO A 178 3.66 -15.15 6.74
C PRO A 178 5.00 -15.23 7.49
N GLN A 179 5.89 -14.28 7.19
CA GLN A 179 7.18 -14.12 7.82
C GLN A 179 7.06 -13.16 9.01
N ARG A 180 7.73 -13.51 10.12
CA ARG A 180 7.87 -12.67 11.32
C ARG A 180 9.30 -12.18 11.53
N THR A 181 10.14 -12.35 10.51
CA THR A 181 11.51 -11.83 10.54
C THR A 181 11.48 -10.32 10.43
N ILE A 182 12.46 -9.66 11.06
CA ILE A 182 12.63 -8.21 11.05
C ILE A 182 13.91 -7.89 10.26
N PRO A 183 13.95 -8.10 8.92
CA PRO A 183 15.10 -7.70 8.13
C PRO A 183 15.30 -6.19 8.24
N ASP A 184 16.53 -5.74 8.38
CA ASP A 184 16.90 -4.33 8.53
C ASP A 184 17.72 -3.84 7.34
N ASN A 185 18.28 -2.63 7.43
CA ASN A 185 19.07 -2.04 6.34
C ASN A 185 20.27 -2.90 5.92
N SER A 186 20.82 -3.73 6.81
CA SER A 186 21.95 -4.62 6.55
C SER A 186 21.54 -6.01 6.06
N SER A 187 20.29 -6.39 6.27
CA SER A 187 19.74 -7.74 6.05
C SER A 187 18.47 -7.74 5.18
N GLN A 188 18.35 -6.72 4.31
CA GLN A 188 17.22 -6.56 3.40
C GLN A 188 16.92 -7.85 2.63
N ARG A 189 15.63 -8.16 2.51
CA ARG A 189 15.17 -9.31 1.72
C ARG A 189 14.86 -8.83 0.32
N PHE A 190 15.34 -9.58 -0.65
CA PHE A 190 15.11 -9.31 -2.05
C PHE A 190 14.46 -10.52 -2.73
N GLY A 191 13.62 -10.27 -3.72
CA GLY A 191 12.97 -11.32 -4.50
C GLY A 191 12.39 -10.78 -5.80
N LEU A 192 11.70 -11.66 -6.53
CA LEU A 192 10.89 -11.33 -7.70
C LEU A 192 9.44 -11.57 -7.29
N TRP A 193 8.79 -10.52 -6.81
CA TRP A 193 7.48 -10.63 -6.20
C TRP A 193 6.44 -9.97 -7.10
N GLN A 194 5.22 -10.48 -7.03
CA GLN A 194 4.07 -9.86 -7.69
C GLN A 194 3.09 -9.31 -6.65
N THR A 195 3.11 -9.87 -5.43
CA THR A 195 2.24 -9.44 -4.35
C THR A 195 3.06 -9.34 -3.08
N PHE A 196 2.80 -8.30 -2.30
CA PHE A 196 3.25 -8.14 -0.93
C PHE A 196 2.04 -7.89 -0.05
N TYR A 197 2.08 -8.40 1.17
CA TYR A 197 1.13 -8.00 2.20
C TYR A 197 1.79 -7.94 3.57
N ALA A 198 1.22 -7.12 4.44
CA ALA A 198 1.62 -7.02 5.82
C ALA A 198 0.42 -6.78 6.74
N GLY A 199 0.52 -7.27 7.96
CA GLY A 199 -0.46 -7.07 9.01
C GLY A 199 0.19 -7.18 10.39
N ALA A 200 -0.59 -7.01 11.43
CA ALA A 200 -0.14 -7.16 12.80
C ALA A 200 -1.15 -7.97 13.61
N ASP A 201 -0.64 -8.69 14.62
CA ASP A 201 -1.48 -9.46 15.52
C ASP A 201 -2.50 -8.54 16.21
N GLY A 202 -3.76 -8.99 16.29
CA GLY A 202 -4.86 -8.19 16.85
C GLY A 202 -5.39 -7.09 15.92
N CYS A 203 -4.89 -6.97 14.68
CA CYS A 203 -5.48 -6.10 13.66
C CYS A 203 -6.43 -6.89 12.78
N SER A 204 -7.62 -6.33 12.54
CA SER A 204 -8.64 -6.92 11.67
C SER A 204 -8.41 -6.63 10.19
N ASN A 205 -7.35 -5.91 9.83
CA ASN A 205 -7.01 -5.61 8.45
C ASN A 205 -5.55 -5.96 8.13
N ALA A 206 -5.27 -6.22 6.86
CA ALA A 206 -3.93 -6.30 6.28
C ALA A 206 -3.83 -5.41 5.04
N ILE A 207 -2.67 -4.78 4.84
CA ILE A 207 -2.37 -4.09 3.59
C ILE A 207 -1.90 -5.11 2.55
N VAL A 208 -2.44 -5.02 1.34
CA VAL A 208 -2.00 -5.79 0.16
C VAL A 208 -1.53 -4.79 -0.89
N VAL A 209 -0.35 -5.04 -1.46
CA VAL A 209 0.21 -4.28 -2.59
C VAL A 209 0.52 -5.28 -3.71
N HIS A 210 -0.10 -5.11 -4.87
CA HIS A 210 -0.04 -6.06 -5.98
C HIS A 210 0.40 -5.37 -7.26
N GLN A 211 1.40 -5.91 -7.94
CA GLN A 211 1.80 -5.48 -9.28
C GLN A 211 1.00 -6.26 -10.33
N VAL A 212 0.22 -5.55 -11.14
CA VAL A 212 -0.67 -6.17 -12.13
C VAL A 212 0.14 -6.88 -13.21
N GLN A 213 1.18 -6.23 -13.73
CA GLN A 213 2.11 -6.82 -14.68
C GLN A 213 3.28 -7.47 -13.94
N ARG A 214 3.38 -8.80 -14.00
CA ARG A 214 4.57 -9.49 -13.49
C ARG A 214 5.80 -9.07 -14.29
N ASP A 215 6.88 -8.71 -13.61
CA ASP A 215 8.17 -8.44 -14.25
C ASP A 215 9.28 -9.36 -13.72
N GLN A 216 10.54 -9.05 -14.02
CA GLN A 216 11.74 -9.77 -13.57
C GLN A 216 12.69 -8.85 -12.80
N LEU A 217 12.16 -7.75 -12.26
CA LEU A 217 12.92 -6.78 -11.50
C LEU A 217 12.95 -7.17 -10.04
N GLN A 218 14.04 -6.79 -9.38
CA GLN A 218 14.23 -7.11 -7.98
C GLN A 218 13.41 -6.16 -7.11
N ASP A 219 12.70 -6.75 -6.16
CA ASP A 219 11.92 -6.07 -5.14
C ASP A 219 12.61 -6.17 -3.78
N THR A 220 12.13 -5.40 -2.80
CA THR A 220 12.73 -5.36 -1.47
C THR A 220 11.70 -5.21 -0.36
N VAL A 221 11.95 -5.91 0.76
CA VAL A 221 11.30 -5.63 2.05
C VAL A 221 12.32 -5.60 3.18
N TRP A 222 12.16 -4.63 4.07
CA TRP A 222 12.91 -4.46 5.32
C TRP A 222 12.22 -3.49 6.26
N TYR A 223 12.69 -3.41 7.50
CA TYR A 223 12.24 -2.47 8.51
C TYR A 223 13.32 -1.40 8.75
N LEU A 224 12.87 -0.15 8.86
CA LEU A 224 13.72 0.96 9.27
C LEU A 224 13.23 1.50 10.61
N GLY A 225 14.07 1.40 11.64
CA GLY A 225 13.84 2.05 12.93
C GLY A 225 14.26 3.52 12.89
N SER A 226 13.62 4.37 13.69
CA SER A 226 13.89 5.80 13.78
C SER A 226 15.00 6.17 14.77
N SER A 227 15.86 5.22 15.14
CA SER A 227 16.97 5.44 16.06
C SER A 227 18.14 4.51 15.74
N ASP A 228 19.32 4.84 16.27
CA ASP A 228 20.53 4.02 16.11
C ASP A 228 20.46 2.66 16.82
N ARG A 229 19.37 2.39 17.56
CA ARG A 229 19.11 1.07 18.17
C ARG A 229 18.71 -0.01 17.14
N GLY A 230 18.54 0.37 15.87
CA GLY A 230 18.15 -0.53 14.79
C GLY A 230 16.64 -0.83 14.77
N ALA A 231 16.20 -1.59 13.78
CA ALA A 231 14.78 -1.83 13.52
C ALA A 231 14.06 -2.56 14.67
N ALA A 232 14.64 -3.64 15.18
CA ALA A 232 13.97 -4.48 16.21
C ALA A 232 13.81 -3.80 17.59
N SER A 233 14.57 -2.73 17.85
CA SER A 233 14.66 -2.08 19.17
C SER A 233 14.26 -0.61 19.15
N SER A 234 13.99 -0.02 17.98
CA SER A 234 13.46 1.34 17.91
C SER A 234 12.01 1.38 18.38
N GLU A 235 11.64 2.44 19.09
CA GLU A 235 10.26 2.69 19.52
C GLU A 235 9.34 3.06 18.36
N ASN A 236 9.91 3.58 17.28
CA ASN A 236 9.18 4.00 16.10
C ASN A 236 9.99 3.72 14.83
N GLY A 237 9.35 3.80 13.67
CA GLY A 237 9.93 3.40 12.40
C GLY A 237 8.87 2.99 11.38
N MET A 238 9.26 2.22 10.37
CA MET A 238 8.36 1.74 9.32
C MET A 238 8.83 0.41 8.74
N ILE A 239 7.92 -0.30 8.08
CA ILE A 239 8.30 -1.25 7.05
C ILE A 239 8.53 -0.48 5.74
N VAL A 240 9.51 -0.91 4.98
CA VAL A 240 9.83 -0.40 3.65
C VAL A 240 9.68 -1.57 2.69
N PHE A 241 8.60 -1.54 1.90
CA PHE A 241 8.40 -2.45 0.79
C PHE A 241 8.54 -1.68 -0.53
N GLY A 242 9.16 -2.30 -1.54
CA GLY A 242 9.36 -1.63 -2.83
C GLY A 242 9.41 -2.56 -4.02
N PHE A 243 8.50 -2.33 -4.97
CA PHE A 243 8.60 -2.90 -6.32
C PHE A 243 9.68 -2.17 -7.13
N GLY A 244 10.56 -2.94 -7.76
CA GLY A 244 11.69 -2.41 -8.53
C GLY A 244 12.69 -1.63 -7.69
N ARG A 245 12.87 -2.00 -6.42
CA ARG A 245 13.92 -1.47 -5.54
C ARG A 245 15.05 -2.48 -5.40
N GLY A 246 16.09 -2.29 -6.20
CA GLY A 246 17.29 -3.12 -6.19
C GLY A 246 18.27 -2.79 -5.06
N LYS A 247 19.27 -3.65 -4.91
CA LYS A 247 20.40 -3.48 -3.97
C LYS A 247 21.04 -2.10 -4.09
N GLY A 248 21.46 -1.55 -2.94
CA GLY A 248 22.12 -0.23 -2.88
C GLY A 248 21.16 0.93 -3.14
N THR A 249 19.87 0.77 -2.85
CA THR A 249 18.86 1.83 -3.02
C THR A 249 18.76 2.27 -4.49
N LYS A 250 18.71 1.29 -5.40
CA LYS A 250 18.66 1.53 -6.85
C LYS A 250 17.24 1.32 -7.40
N PRO A 251 16.61 2.34 -8.02
CA PRO A 251 15.35 2.15 -8.74
C PRO A 251 15.56 1.36 -10.04
N LEU A 252 14.60 0.50 -10.38
CA LEU A 252 14.68 -0.44 -11.50
C LEU A 252 13.49 -0.34 -12.47
N LEU A 253 12.33 0.18 -12.05
CA LEU A 253 11.19 0.37 -12.96
C LEU A 253 11.54 1.44 -13.99
N THR A 254 11.07 1.24 -15.22
CA THR A 254 11.23 2.20 -16.32
C THR A 254 9.96 2.24 -17.15
N GLY A 255 9.80 3.31 -17.94
CA GLY A 255 8.67 3.45 -18.84
C GLY A 255 7.31 3.61 -18.13
N LYS A 256 6.27 3.63 -18.96
CA LYS A 256 4.86 3.80 -18.57
C LYS A 256 4.10 2.48 -18.66
N GLY A 257 2.87 2.46 -18.17
CA GLY A 257 1.93 1.32 -18.24
C GLY A 257 2.01 0.37 -17.06
N GLN A 258 2.97 0.55 -16.14
CA GLN A 258 3.01 -0.21 -14.89
C GLN A 258 1.83 0.16 -14.01
N GLN A 259 1.15 -0.87 -13.51
CA GLN A 259 -0.02 -0.74 -12.65
C GLN A 259 0.17 -1.48 -11.33
N PHE A 260 -0.26 -0.82 -10.25
CA PHE A 260 -0.23 -1.38 -8.90
C PHE A 260 -1.59 -1.23 -8.24
N ARG A 261 -2.02 -2.25 -7.52
CA ARG A 261 -3.27 -2.24 -6.75
C ARG A 261 -2.94 -2.32 -5.28
N VAL A 262 -3.59 -1.46 -4.50
CA VAL A 262 -3.43 -1.38 -3.05
C VAL A 262 -4.78 -1.50 -2.38
N ALA A 263 -4.87 -2.35 -1.37
CA ALA A 263 -6.08 -2.53 -0.59
C ALA A 263 -5.73 -2.70 0.89
N LEU A 264 -6.65 -2.27 1.75
CA LEU A 264 -6.80 -2.83 3.09
C LEU A 264 -7.89 -3.89 3.00
N ILE A 265 -7.56 -5.10 3.42
CA ILE A 265 -8.49 -6.24 3.38
C ILE A 265 -8.80 -6.68 4.80
N ASP A 266 -10.02 -7.14 5.01
CA ASP A 266 -10.40 -7.71 6.30
C ASP A 266 -9.80 -9.09 6.50
N ILE A 267 -9.31 -9.35 7.70
CA ILE A 267 -8.68 -10.59 8.10
C ILE A 267 -9.12 -10.96 9.53
N PRO A 268 -9.09 -12.26 9.88
CA PRO A 268 -9.24 -12.66 11.27
C PRO A 268 -8.05 -12.12 12.10
N PRO A 269 -8.29 -11.43 13.23
CA PRO A 269 -7.23 -10.76 14.00
C PRO A 269 -6.19 -11.71 14.60
N ASP A 270 -6.56 -12.97 14.82
CA ASP A 270 -5.73 -14.00 15.45
C ASP A 270 -5.14 -15.00 14.44
N GLN A 271 -5.43 -14.83 13.16
CA GLN A 271 -4.98 -15.75 12.12
C GLN A 271 -4.53 -14.99 10.87
N PRO A 272 -3.22 -14.72 10.74
CA PRO A 272 -2.67 -14.16 9.53
C PRO A 272 -3.11 -14.98 8.30
N PRO A 273 -3.60 -14.33 7.24
CA PRO A 273 -3.98 -15.04 6.03
C PRO A 273 -2.75 -15.69 5.41
N THR A 274 -2.93 -16.86 4.81
CA THR A 274 -1.85 -17.50 4.05
C THR A 274 -1.54 -16.71 2.78
N PRO A 275 -0.30 -16.76 2.26
CA PRO A 275 0.03 -16.17 0.97
C PRO A 275 -0.90 -16.60 -0.18
N LYS A 276 -1.40 -17.83 -0.16
CA LYS A 276 -2.37 -18.33 -1.15
C LYS A 276 -3.72 -17.63 -1.06
N GLN A 277 -4.22 -17.36 0.15
CA GLN A 277 -5.46 -16.60 0.36
C GLN A 277 -5.28 -15.16 -0.14
N ILE A 278 -4.16 -14.52 0.21
CA ILE A 278 -3.85 -13.16 -0.26
C ILE A 278 -3.74 -13.08 -1.78
N GLN A 279 -3.09 -14.05 -2.42
CA GLN A 279 -3.02 -14.09 -3.89
C GLN A 279 -4.40 -14.23 -4.53
N ALA A 280 -5.31 -14.98 -3.92
CA ALA A 280 -6.68 -15.09 -4.41
C ALA A 280 -7.40 -13.73 -4.33
N VAL A 281 -7.23 -13.01 -3.22
CA VAL A 281 -7.79 -11.65 -3.03
C VAL A 281 -7.16 -10.65 -4.00
N ALA A 282 -5.83 -10.65 -4.15
CA ALA A 282 -5.15 -9.76 -5.07
C ALA A 282 -5.60 -9.95 -6.53
N ARG A 283 -5.90 -11.19 -6.92
CA ARG A 283 -6.45 -11.52 -8.25
C ARG A 283 -7.94 -11.20 -8.40
N SER A 284 -8.68 -11.05 -7.30
CA SER A 284 -10.08 -10.65 -7.36
C SER A 284 -10.27 -9.15 -7.51
N PHE A 285 -9.23 -8.34 -7.30
CA PHE A 285 -9.26 -6.92 -7.63
C PHE A 285 -9.45 -6.77 -9.14
N ASP A 286 -10.69 -6.52 -9.56
CA ASP A 286 -11.09 -6.49 -10.95
C ASP A 286 -11.96 -5.25 -11.19
N PRO A 287 -11.44 -4.22 -11.87
CA PRO A 287 -12.18 -3.01 -12.20
C PRO A 287 -13.52 -3.25 -12.90
N THR A 288 -13.72 -4.40 -13.53
CA THR A 288 -14.94 -4.72 -14.28
C THR A 288 -16.05 -5.34 -13.43
N LYS A 289 -15.76 -5.64 -12.16
CA LYS A 289 -16.69 -6.29 -11.23
C LYS A 289 -17.16 -5.38 -10.09
N GLU A 290 -16.70 -4.14 -10.07
CA GLU A 290 -16.99 -3.11 -9.06
C GLU A 290 -17.91 -2.01 -9.62
#